data_AF-A0A2N1QLK2-F1
#
_entry.id   AF-A0A2N1QLK2-F1
#
_cell.length_a   1.000
_cell.length_b   1.000
_cell.length_c   1.000
_cell.angle_alpha   90.00
_cell.angle_beta   90.00
_cell.angle_gamma   90.00
#
_symmetry.space_group_name_H-M   'P 1'
#
loop_
_entity.id
_entity.type
_entity.pdbx_description
1 polymer ?
#
loop_
_entity_poly.entity_id
_entity_poly.type
_entity_poly.pdbx_seq_one_letter_code
_entity_poly.pdbx_strand_id
1 'polypeptide(L)'
;MEKMSVYSAEGQIITTLTLLSSRYSDHKKLLVIQTEELRRIEDAEPLSGAFIEILPEERYPLGEGEYWIEDLKGLSAVRHEDGAPLGKLVDVATAGENDIYVIRDDSGNDHYIPAVKQFVAEVN
;
A
#
# COMPACT_ATOMS: atom_id res chain seq x y z
N MET A 1 2.80 -16.19 6.05
CA MET A 1 3.59 -16.10 4.81
C MET A 1 4.94 -16.76 5.09
N GLU A 2 5.18 -17.95 4.54
CA GLU A 2 6.43 -18.70 4.77
C GLU A 2 7.49 -18.40 3.70
N LYS A 3 7.09 -17.80 2.57
CA LYS A 3 7.98 -17.41 1.47
C LYS A 3 7.63 -16.02 0.99
N MET A 4 8.63 -15.28 0.50
CA MET A 4 8.47 -14.00 -0.17
C MET A 4 9.08 -14.05 -1.56
N SER A 5 8.48 -13.35 -2.52
CA SER A 5 9.06 -13.17 -3.84
C SER A 5 9.73 -11.81 -3.94
N VAL A 6 10.91 -11.78 -4.55
CA VAL A 6 11.70 -10.58 -4.76
C VAL A 6 11.71 -10.27 -6.25
N TYR A 7 11.35 -9.04 -6.60
CA TYR A 7 11.11 -8.58 -7.97
C TYR A 7 12.12 -7.52 -8.38
N SER A 8 12.49 -7.52 -9.66
CA SER A 8 13.24 -6.42 -10.26
C SER A 8 12.36 -5.18 -10.45
N ALA A 9 12.96 -4.03 -10.76
CA ALA A 9 12.23 -2.83 -11.14
C ALA A 9 11.37 -3.00 -12.42
N GLU A 10 11.60 -4.07 -13.19
CA GLU A 10 10.80 -4.44 -14.36
C GLU A 10 9.66 -5.42 -14.02
N GLY A 11 9.44 -5.73 -12.74
CA GLY A 11 8.41 -6.65 -12.27
C GLY A 11 8.74 -8.14 -12.50
N GLN A 12 10.00 -8.47 -12.83
CA GLN A 12 10.41 -9.86 -13.02
C GLN A 12 10.86 -10.47 -11.69
N ILE A 13 10.41 -11.69 -11.39
CA ILE A 13 10.87 -12.43 -10.20
C ILE A 13 12.38 -12.71 -10.34
N ILE A 14 13.15 -12.19 -9.38
CA ILE A 14 14.58 -12.46 -9.23
C ILE A 14 14.78 -13.76 -8.45
N THR A 15 14.08 -13.90 -7.31
CA THR A 15 14.18 -15.06 -6.44
C THR A 15 12.97 -15.16 -5.49
N THR A 16 12.79 -16.33 -4.90
CA THR A 16 11.84 -16.56 -3.80
C THR A 16 12.63 -16.97 -2.57
N LEU A 17 12.39 -16.30 -1.45
CA LEU A 17 13.10 -16.50 -0.19
C LEU A 17 12.18 -17.10 0.87
N THR A 18 12.71 -18.04 1.64
CA THR A 18 11.99 -18.69 2.74
C THR A 18 12.21 -17.88 4.03
N LEU A 19 11.12 -17.45 4.66
CA LEU A 19 11.14 -16.56 5.82
C LEU A 19 11.47 -17.35 7.10
N LEU A 20 12.58 -17.03 7.76
CA LEU A 20 12.93 -17.62 9.07
C LEU A 20 12.44 -16.76 10.23
N SER A 21 12.65 -15.45 10.14
CA SER A 21 12.16 -14.50 11.16
C SER A 21 12.04 -13.10 10.58
N SER A 22 11.21 -12.28 11.24
CA SER A 22 11.13 -10.85 10.97
C SER A 22 11.11 -10.07 12.27
N ARG A 23 11.70 -8.88 12.25
CA ARG A 23 11.68 -7.96 13.39
C ARG A 23 11.66 -6.52 12.89
N TYR A 24 10.75 -5.74 13.43
CA TYR A 24 10.79 -4.29 13.24
C TYR A 24 11.80 -3.66 14.20
N SER A 25 12.69 -2.83 13.68
CA SER A 25 13.67 -2.07 14.47
C SER A 25 13.20 -0.63 14.60
N ASP A 26 12.52 -0.31 15.70
CA ASP A 26 11.95 1.02 15.94
C ASP A 26 12.97 2.16 15.83
N HIS A 27 14.19 1.93 16.31
CA HIS A 27 15.26 2.93 16.26
C HIS A 27 15.71 3.22 14.82
N LYS A 28 15.76 2.20 13.97
CA LYS A 28 16.19 2.35 12.56
C LYS A 28 15.02 2.62 11.62
N LYS A 29 13.78 2.44 12.08
CA LYS A 29 12.56 2.45 11.26
C LYS A 29 12.63 1.49 10.08
N LEU A 30 13.21 0.31 10.31
CA LEU A 30 13.41 -0.73 9.29
C LEU A 30 12.79 -2.06 9.73
N LEU A 31 12.16 -2.74 8.79
CA LEU A 31 11.85 -4.16 8.91
C LEU A 31 13.10 -4.97 8.55
N VAL A 32 13.58 -5.78 9.47
CA VAL A 32 14.70 -6.69 9.25
C VAL A 32 14.14 -8.09 9.11
N ILE A 33 14.58 -8.78 8.05
CA ILE A 33 14.09 -10.11 7.70
C ILE A 33 15.28 -11.06 7.60
N GLN A 34 15.14 -12.24 8.19
CA GLN A 34 16.07 -13.34 8.04
C GLN A 34 15.45 -14.42 7.17
N THR A 35 16.22 -14.94 6.23
CA THR A 35 15.79 -15.99 5.30
C THR A 35 16.72 -17.19 5.33
N GLU A 36 16.29 -18.32 4.76
CA GLU A 36 17.13 -19.52 4.68
C GLU A 36 18.28 -19.39 3.69
N GLU A 37 18.04 -18.66 2.60
CA GLU A 37 18.90 -18.58 1.42
C GLU A 37 19.97 -17.48 1.55
N LEU A 38 19.67 -16.36 2.22
CA LEU A 38 20.60 -15.24 2.37
C LEU A 38 21.36 -15.37 3.69
N ARG A 39 22.53 -16.02 3.64
CA ARG A 39 23.33 -16.31 4.85
C ARG A 39 24.55 -15.44 5.00
N ARG A 40 24.96 -14.78 3.93
CA ARG A 40 26.09 -13.86 3.90
C ARG A 40 25.69 -12.55 3.23
N ILE A 41 26.53 -11.53 3.44
CA ILE A 41 26.31 -10.21 2.85
C ILE A 41 26.31 -10.27 1.32
N GLU A 42 27.17 -11.11 0.73
CA GLU A 42 27.32 -11.23 -0.72
C GLU A 42 26.07 -11.85 -1.38
N ASP A 43 25.26 -12.59 -0.61
CA ASP A 43 23.99 -13.14 -1.10
C ASP A 43 22.91 -12.04 -1.20
N ALA A 44 22.95 -11.07 -0.28
CA ALA A 44 21.93 -10.03 -0.14
C ALA A 44 22.24 -8.76 -0.95
N GLU A 45 23.52 -8.41 -1.13
CA GLU A 45 23.94 -7.22 -1.88
C GLU A 45 23.30 -7.08 -3.27
N PRO A 46 23.19 -8.15 -4.10
CA PRO A 46 22.55 -8.06 -5.42
C PRO A 46 21.06 -7.71 -5.39
N LEU A 47 20.40 -7.88 -4.25
CA LEU A 47 18.97 -7.60 -4.08
C LEU A 47 18.70 -6.15 -3.63
N SER A 48 19.75 -5.35 -3.43
CA SER A 48 19.58 -3.93 -3.07
C SER A 48 18.84 -3.17 -4.18
N GLY A 49 17.71 -2.54 -3.83
CA GLY A 49 16.84 -1.84 -4.76
C GLY A 49 15.81 -2.72 -5.47
N ALA A 50 15.78 -4.02 -5.16
CA ALA A 50 14.69 -4.90 -5.55
C ALA A 50 13.44 -4.64 -4.71
N PHE A 51 12.30 -5.15 -5.19
CA PHE A 51 10.99 -4.97 -4.58
C PHE A 51 10.50 -6.28 -3.96
N ILE A 52 9.72 -6.17 -2.88
CA ILE A 52 8.93 -7.28 -2.34
C ILE A 52 7.48 -6.93 -2.65
N GLU A 53 6.86 -7.75 -3.47
CA GLU A 53 5.46 -7.58 -3.89
C GLU A 53 4.66 -8.82 -3.52
N ILE A 54 3.35 -8.66 -3.42
CA ILE A 54 2.41 -9.75 -3.20
C ILE A 54 1.41 -9.75 -4.35
N LEU A 55 1.03 -10.92 -4.83
CA LEU A 55 -0.01 -11.02 -5.84
C LEU A 55 -1.38 -10.68 -5.22
N PRO A 56 -2.37 -10.24 -6.01
CA PRO A 56 -3.72 -9.97 -5.51
C PRO A 56 -4.32 -11.13 -4.70
N GLU A 57 -4.07 -12.37 -5.11
CA GLU A 57 -4.48 -13.60 -4.42
C GLU A 57 -3.76 -13.86 -3.08
N GLU A 58 -2.62 -13.23 -2.85
CA GLU A 58 -1.84 -13.32 -1.60
C GLU A 58 -2.15 -12.18 -0.62
N ARG A 59 -2.98 -11.21 -1.04
CA ARG A 59 -3.42 -10.10 -0.18
C ARG A 59 -4.12 -10.64 1.06
N TYR A 60 -3.81 -10.05 2.20
CA TYR A 60 -4.48 -10.35 3.45
C TYR A 60 -5.98 -9.96 3.34
N PRO A 61 -6.92 -10.80 3.79
CA PRO A 61 -8.33 -10.46 3.79
C PRO A 61 -8.58 -9.27 4.71
N LEU A 62 -9.19 -8.23 4.14
CA LEU A 62 -9.46 -6.99 4.86
C LEU A 62 -10.72 -7.11 5.72
N GLY A 63 -10.74 -6.39 6.84
CA GLY A 63 -11.92 -6.21 7.68
C GLY A 63 -12.97 -5.30 7.05
N GLU A 64 -14.12 -5.18 7.70
CA GLU A 64 -15.16 -4.24 7.26
C GLU A 64 -14.64 -2.79 7.35
N GLY A 65 -14.71 -2.05 6.24
CA GLY A 65 -14.24 -0.67 6.14
C GLY A 65 -12.73 -0.52 5.94
N GLU A 66 -12.00 -1.62 5.72
CA GLU A 66 -10.60 -1.61 5.32
C GLU A 66 -10.49 -1.79 3.80
N TYR A 67 -9.58 -1.05 3.17
CA TYR A 67 -9.38 -1.06 1.71
C TYR A 67 -7.89 -1.03 1.37
N TRP A 68 -7.51 -1.71 0.29
CA TRP A 68 -6.20 -1.46 -0.32
C TRP A 68 -6.23 -0.11 -1.02
N ILE A 69 -5.19 0.70 -0.84
CA ILE A 69 -5.08 2.02 -1.49
C ILE A 69 -5.17 1.90 -3.02
N GLU A 70 -4.63 0.83 -3.59
CA GLU A 70 -4.72 0.56 -5.03
C GLU A 70 -6.15 0.39 -5.51
N ASP A 71 -7.02 -0.22 -4.70
CA ASP A 71 -8.43 -0.45 -5.04
C ASP A 71 -9.24 0.86 -4.89
N LEU A 72 -8.79 1.78 -4.02
CA LEU A 72 -9.39 3.11 -3.86
C LEU A 72 -9.02 4.08 -4.99
N LYS A 73 -7.79 3.97 -5.52
CA LYS A 73 -7.29 4.89 -6.54
C LYS A 73 -8.11 4.79 -7.83
N GLY A 74 -8.56 5.93 -8.30
CA GLY A 74 -9.38 6.08 -9.51
C GLY A 74 -10.88 6.07 -9.27
N LEU A 75 -11.36 5.75 -8.05
CA LEU A 75 -12.78 5.85 -7.70
C LEU A 75 -13.29 7.28 -7.87
N SER A 76 -14.52 7.41 -8.35
CA SER A 76 -15.21 8.69 -8.46
C SER A 76 -15.78 9.11 -7.10
N ALA A 77 -15.40 10.29 -6.63
CA ALA A 77 -15.96 10.91 -5.44
C ALA A 77 -17.19 11.74 -5.83
N VAL A 78 -18.28 11.57 -5.09
CA VAL A 78 -19.54 12.31 -5.26
C VAL A 78 -20.03 12.83 -3.92
N ARG A 79 -20.77 13.94 -3.93
CA ARG A 79 -21.44 14.46 -2.75
C ARG A 79 -22.62 13.55 -2.39
N HIS A 80 -22.70 13.16 -1.12
CA HIS A 80 -23.74 12.25 -0.63
C HIS A 80 -25.17 12.80 -0.77
N GLU A 81 -25.36 14.13 -0.64
CA GLU A 81 -26.69 14.76 -0.61
C GLU A 81 -27.42 14.74 -1.96
N ASP A 82 -26.69 14.89 -3.07
CA ASP A 82 -27.28 15.07 -4.40
C ASP A 82 -26.53 14.34 -5.53
N GLY A 83 -25.48 13.58 -5.20
CA GLY A 83 -24.69 12.83 -6.17
C GLY A 83 -23.81 13.70 -7.07
N ALA A 84 -23.66 14.99 -6.77
CA ALA A 84 -22.83 15.86 -7.60
C ALA A 84 -21.37 15.39 -7.61
N PRO A 85 -20.70 15.37 -8.79
CA PRO A 85 -19.31 14.94 -8.88
C PRO A 85 -18.39 15.89 -8.13
N LEU A 86 -17.44 15.32 -7.38
CA LEU A 86 -16.36 16.04 -6.72
C LEU A 86 -15.03 15.84 -7.43
N GLY A 87 -14.83 14.67 -8.05
CA GLY A 87 -13.60 14.34 -8.76
C GLY A 87 -13.25 12.87 -8.67
N LYS A 88 -11.95 12.57 -8.77
CA LYS A 88 -11.42 11.20 -8.62
C LYS A 88 -10.41 11.11 -7.50
N LEU A 89 -10.43 10.01 -6.75
CA LEU A 89 -9.40 9.72 -5.76
C LEU A 89 -8.09 9.41 -6.48
N VAL A 90 -7.08 10.27 -6.31
CA VAL A 90 -5.77 10.12 -6.96
C VAL A 90 -4.70 9.62 -6.01
N ASP A 91 -4.89 9.86 -4.71
CA ASP A 91 -3.95 9.41 -3.69
C ASP A 91 -4.60 9.27 -2.31
N VAL A 92 -3.88 8.57 -1.42
CA VAL A 92 -4.22 8.48 0.01
C VAL A 92 -2.97 8.89 0.77
N ALA A 93 -3.05 10.03 1.47
CA ALA A 93 -1.97 10.54 2.30
C ALA A 93 -2.21 10.17 3.76
N THR A 94 -1.18 9.69 4.45
CA THR A 94 -1.27 9.44 5.89
C THR A 94 -0.92 10.71 6.67
N ALA A 95 -1.85 11.21 7.49
CA ALA A 95 -1.66 12.40 8.30
C ALA A 95 -1.99 12.14 9.78
N GLY A 96 -0.97 11.75 10.53
CA GLY A 96 -1.12 11.43 11.95
C GLY A 96 -1.89 10.13 12.15
N GLU A 97 -3.09 10.23 12.74
CA GLU A 97 -3.92 9.06 13.09
C GLU A 97 -4.91 8.66 12.00
N ASN A 98 -5.13 9.51 10.99
CA ASN A 98 -6.11 9.26 9.94
C ASN A 98 -5.47 9.33 8.55
N ASP A 99 -6.01 8.54 7.64
CA ASP A 99 -5.76 8.69 6.23
C ASP A 99 -6.58 9.86 5.66
N ILE A 100 -6.02 10.49 4.63
CA ILE A 100 -6.61 11.61 3.90
C ILE A 100 -6.72 11.22 2.44
N TYR A 101 -7.95 11.18 1.93
CA TYR A 101 -8.20 11.01 0.50
C TYR A 101 -7.89 12.30 -0.24
N VAL A 102 -7.09 12.17 -1.28
CA VAL A 102 -6.77 13.26 -2.21
C VAL A 102 -7.68 13.11 -3.43
N ILE A 103 -8.69 13.97 -3.51
CA ILE A 103 -9.65 13.99 -4.61
C ILE A 103 -9.27 15.09 -5.58
N ARG A 104 -9.01 14.74 -6.84
CA ARG A 104 -8.72 15.71 -7.90
C ARG A 104 -10.00 16.04 -8.67
N ASP A 105 -10.35 17.31 -8.70
CA ASP A 105 -11.46 17.82 -9.50
C ASP A 105 -11.11 17.95 -10.99
N ASP A 106 -12.12 18.20 -11.83
CA ASP A 106 -11.94 18.36 -13.28
C ASP A 106 -11.12 19.61 -13.66
N SER A 107 -10.96 20.55 -12.73
CA SER A 107 -10.10 21.74 -12.89
C SER A 107 -8.64 21.46 -12.51
N GLY A 108 -8.34 20.25 -12.01
CA GLY A 108 -7.00 19.83 -11.60
C GLY A 108 -6.62 20.22 -10.17
N ASN A 109 -7.55 20.71 -9.35
CA ASN A 109 -7.26 21.03 -7.95
C ASN A 109 -7.44 19.79 -7.07
N ASP A 110 -6.55 19.67 -6.08
CA ASP A 110 -6.58 18.58 -5.11
C ASP A 110 -7.32 19.01 -3.84
N HIS A 111 -8.31 18.20 -3.44
CA HIS A 111 -9.10 18.36 -2.23
C HIS A 111 -8.73 17.26 -1.24
N TYR A 112 -8.47 17.64 0.00
CA TYR A 112 -8.00 16.75 1.06
C TYR A 112 -9.14 16.43 2.02
N ILE A 113 -9.63 15.19 1.98
CA ILE A 113 -10.81 14.75 2.73
C ILE A 113 -10.39 13.67 3.73
N PRO A 114 -10.53 13.88 5.05
CA PRO A 114 -10.23 12.85 6.04
C PRO A 114 -11.10 11.61 5.84
N ALA A 115 -10.49 10.43 5.82
CA ALA A 115 -11.16 9.13 5.61
C ALA A 115 -11.87 8.65 6.88
N VAL A 116 -12.78 9.46 7.42
CA VAL A 116 -13.58 9.16 8.62
C VAL A 116 -15.06 9.26 8.31
N LYS A 117 -15.89 8.53 9.07
CA LYS A 117 -17.35 8.44 8.87
C LYS A 117 -18.10 9.77 8.87
N GLN A 118 -17.49 10.84 9.40
CA GLN A 118 -18.05 12.18 9.37
C GLN A 118 -17.99 12.81 7.96
N PHE A 119 -16.99 12.47 7.15
CA PHE A 119 -16.76 13.04 5.82
C PHE A 119 -16.98 12.04 4.69
N VAL A 120 -16.79 10.75 4.95
CA VAL A 120 -16.98 9.66 3.98
C VAL A 120 -18.13 8.79 4.46
N ALA A 121 -19.24 8.83 3.73
CA ALA A 121 -20.43 8.05 4.06
C ALA A 121 -20.25 6.56 3.74
N GLU A 122 -19.75 6.26 2.53
CA GLU A 122 -19.53 4.90 2.04
C GLU A 122 -18.46 4.86 0.93
N VAL A 123 -17.92 3.66 0.68
CA VAL A 123 -17.03 3.33 -0.44
C VAL A 123 -17.56 2.06 -1.07
N ASN A 124 -17.78 2.09 -2.39
CA ASN A 124 -18.47 1.05 -3.17
C ASN A 124 -17.56 0.44 -4.24
#